data_AF-A0A382N7S5-F1
#
_entry.id   AF-A0A382N7S5-F1
#
_cell.length_a   1.000
_cell.length_b   1.000
_cell.length_c   1.000
_cell.angle_alpha   90.00
_cell.angle_beta   90.00
_cell.angle_gamma   90.00
#
_symmetry.space_group_name_H-M   'P 1'
#
loop_
_entity.id
_entity.type
_entity.pdbx_description
1 polymer ?
#
loop_
_entity_poly.entity_id
_entity_poly.type
_entity_poly.pdbx_seq_one_letter_code
_entity_poly.pdbx_strand_id
1 'polypeptide(L)'
;HKTRDQITELFYQHHRELGYGERVTRRDAIVDEARSVLRSVFSRADVGITGANFLVAETGANVIVTNEGNGDLTSCLPRVQIITAGIEKVIPSLDDLSVLLRVLGRSATGQEMSAYTTLYSGPRREADEEGPEEYHVVLVDNGRSAMLAGDYRSMLRCIRCGACLNHCPVYSAVGGHPYGWVYPGPMGSVLTPLVKGFDTSFDLPNACTLNGRCSAVCPVRIPLSDLLRQHRVEQYRKRLYPLAGRVALSAWSWLARRPRLYQGVMALPVWVMHRLGRRHGGLKWLLAIPGWTSSRDMPAPESRTFLSQWQTRREQDQ
;
A
#
# COMPACT_ATOMS: atom_id res chain seq x y z
N HIS A 1 -8.76 8.88 7.56
CA HIS A 1 -9.81 9.22 6.59
C HIS A 1 -10.84 10.09 7.30
N LYS A 2 -11.33 11.13 6.64
CA LYS A 2 -12.40 11.99 7.15
C LYS A 2 -13.69 11.65 6.41
N THR A 3 -14.82 11.64 7.10
CA THR A 3 -16.14 11.55 6.47
C THR A 3 -16.46 12.87 5.76
N ARG A 4 -17.44 12.86 4.85
CA ARG A 4 -17.91 14.09 4.20
C ARG A 4 -18.30 15.15 5.24
N ASP A 5 -19.04 14.76 6.27
CA ASP A 5 -19.53 15.72 7.26
C ASP A 5 -18.37 16.29 8.11
N GLN A 6 -17.33 15.50 8.37
CA GLN A 6 -16.09 16.00 8.97
C GLN A 6 -15.34 16.96 8.05
N ILE A 7 -15.36 16.74 6.73
CA ILE A 7 -14.77 17.67 5.76
C ILE A 7 -15.55 18.97 5.71
N THR A 8 -16.90 18.92 5.66
CA THR A 8 -17.76 20.11 5.70
C THR A 8 -17.48 20.96 6.93
N GLU A 9 -17.34 20.33 8.10
CA GLU A 9 -17.05 21.07 9.33
C GLU A 9 -15.65 21.70 9.31
N LEU A 10 -14.65 21.01 8.77
CA LEU A 10 -13.31 21.58 8.59
C LEU A 10 -13.30 22.78 7.63
N PHE A 11 -14.01 22.68 6.51
CA PHE A 11 -14.14 23.78 5.54
C PHE A 11 -14.81 24.98 6.19
N TYR A 12 -15.92 24.77 6.88
CA TYR A 12 -16.60 25.84 7.62
C TYR A 12 -15.68 26.49 8.67
N GLN A 13 -14.91 25.70 9.43
CA GLN A 13 -14.00 26.24 10.44
C GLN A 13 -12.85 27.06 9.84
N HIS A 14 -12.28 26.61 8.73
CA HIS A 14 -11.05 27.20 8.17
C HIS A 14 -11.28 28.21 7.05
N HIS A 15 -12.41 28.15 6.33
CA HIS A 15 -12.72 29.05 5.22
C HIS A 15 -13.69 30.18 5.60
N ARG A 16 -14.26 30.15 6.80
CA ARG A 16 -15.12 31.25 7.30
C ARG A 16 -14.40 32.61 7.26
N GLU A 17 -13.13 32.65 7.63
CA GLU A 17 -12.30 33.87 7.57
C GLU A 17 -11.99 34.31 6.13
N LEU A 18 -12.16 33.41 5.16
CA LEU A 18 -11.96 33.66 3.73
C LEU A 18 -13.26 34.08 3.02
N GLY A 19 -14.35 34.30 3.76
CA GLY A 19 -15.65 34.72 3.24
C GLY A 19 -16.66 33.58 3.01
N TYR A 20 -16.32 32.34 3.34
CA TYR A 20 -17.22 31.18 3.22
C TYR A 20 -17.96 30.93 4.54
N GLY A 21 -19.02 31.70 4.78
CA GLY A 21 -19.76 31.71 6.05
C GLY A 21 -20.81 30.61 6.21
N GLU A 22 -20.99 29.73 5.23
CA GLU A 22 -22.03 28.70 5.22
C GLU A 22 -21.43 27.28 5.17
N ARG A 23 -22.16 26.31 5.73
CA ARG A 23 -21.75 24.90 5.67
C ARG A 23 -22.16 24.29 4.35
N VAL A 24 -21.16 23.95 3.53
CA VAL A 24 -21.39 23.30 2.24
C VAL A 24 -21.35 21.77 2.39
N THR A 25 -22.43 21.09 1.99
CA THR A 25 -22.58 19.63 2.13
C THR A 25 -22.55 18.87 0.79
N ARG A 26 -22.77 19.58 -0.32
CA ARG A 26 -22.74 19.01 -1.68
C ARG A 26 -21.29 18.87 -2.14
N ARG A 27 -20.91 17.70 -2.67
CA ARG A 27 -19.50 17.33 -2.96
C ARG A 27 -18.83 18.28 -3.96
N ASP A 28 -19.52 18.59 -5.04
CA ASP A 28 -19.10 19.55 -6.07
C ASP A 28 -18.90 20.95 -5.48
N ALA A 29 -19.81 21.44 -4.65
CA ALA A 29 -19.70 22.75 -4.02
C ALA A 29 -18.51 22.83 -3.04
N ILE A 30 -18.23 21.75 -2.29
CA ILE A 30 -17.00 21.65 -1.46
C ILE A 30 -15.75 21.76 -2.35
N VAL A 31 -15.74 21.09 -3.50
CA VAL A 31 -14.60 21.15 -4.44
C VAL A 31 -14.45 22.55 -5.04
N ASP A 32 -15.55 23.20 -5.43
CA ASP A 32 -15.52 24.54 -6.02
C ASP A 32 -15.04 25.61 -5.03
N GLU A 33 -15.44 25.49 -3.76
CA GLU A 33 -14.92 26.32 -2.67
C GLU A 33 -13.41 26.11 -2.51
N ALA A 34 -12.95 24.85 -2.42
CA ALA A 34 -11.52 24.55 -2.33
C ALA A 34 -10.72 25.15 -3.49
N ARG A 35 -11.24 25.03 -4.72
CA ARG A 35 -10.59 25.59 -5.93
C ARG A 35 -10.51 27.11 -5.86
N SER A 36 -11.56 27.76 -5.40
CA SER A 36 -11.61 29.22 -5.29
C SER A 36 -10.59 29.74 -4.29
N VAL A 37 -10.48 29.09 -3.12
CA VAL A 37 -9.46 29.40 -2.10
C VAL A 37 -8.06 29.18 -2.65
N LEU A 38 -7.79 28.00 -3.22
CA LEU A 38 -6.45 27.60 -3.66
C LEU A 38 -5.94 28.38 -4.87
N ARG A 39 -6.81 28.88 -5.76
CA ARG A 39 -6.40 29.69 -6.93
C ARG A 39 -5.53 30.87 -6.54
N SER A 40 -5.91 31.59 -5.48
CA SER A 40 -5.15 32.74 -4.97
C SER A 40 -3.78 32.35 -4.41
N VAL A 41 -3.66 31.13 -3.88
CA VAL A 41 -2.41 30.58 -3.35
C VAL A 41 -1.48 30.22 -4.49
N PHE A 42 -1.98 29.51 -5.51
CA PHE A 42 -1.18 29.16 -6.69
C PHE A 42 -0.65 30.38 -7.44
N SER A 43 -1.47 31.43 -7.60
CA SER A 43 -1.06 32.63 -8.36
C SER A 43 -0.04 33.51 -7.64
N ARG A 44 0.10 33.37 -6.32
CA ARG A 44 1.06 34.15 -5.51
C ARG A 44 2.31 33.36 -5.13
N ALA A 45 2.37 32.08 -5.48
CA ALA A 45 3.50 31.24 -5.12
C ALA A 45 4.72 31.58 -5.98
N ASP A 46 5.86 31.83 -5.34
CA ASP A 46 7.13 32.07 -6.04
C ASP A 46 7.74 30.78 -6.58
N VAL A 47 7.52 29.66 -5.87
CA VAL A 47 8.12 28.35 -6.15
C VAL A 47 7.06 27.26 -6.18
N GLY A 48 7.04 26.50 -7.26
CA GLY A 48 6.27 25.28 -7.43
C GLY A 48 7.11 24.04 -7.18
N ILE A 49 6.69 23.18 -6.25
CA ILE A 49 7.36 21.91 -5.99
C ILE A 49 6.45 20.77 -6.41
N THR A 50 6.91 19.96 -7.35
CA THR A 50 6.16 18.80 -7.86
C THR A 50 6.98 17.52 -7.75
N GLY A 51 6.28 16.40 -7.93
CA GLY A 51 6.92 15.12 -8.24
C GLY A 51 6.93 14.84 -9.73
N ALA A 52 7.36 13.65 -10.11
CA ALA A 52 7.21 13.14 -11.47
C ALA A 52 6.59 11.74 -11.46
N ASN A 53 5.65 11.50 -12.37
CA ASN A 53 5.17 10.16 -12.69
C ASN A 53 6.24 9.40 -13.48
N PHE A 54 6.89 10.08 -14.42
CA PHE A 54 7.99 9.59 -15.26
C PHE A 54 8.98 10.73 -15.55
N LEU A 55 10.23 10.36 -15.84
CA LEU A 55 11.26 11.25 -16.39
C LEU A 55 11.75 10.59 -17.69
N VAL A 56 11.63 11.26 -18.83
CA VAL A 56 12.00 10.70 -20.14
C VAL A 56 13.44 11.09 -20.45
N ALA A 57 14.33 10.09 -20.55
CA ALA A 57 15.76 10.33 -20.74
C ALA A 57 16.09 10.93 -22.12
N GLU A 58 15.38 10.50 -23.18
CA GLU A 58 15.66 10.99 -24.54
C GLU A 58 15.41 12.49 -24.72
N THR A 59 14.42 13.05 -24.02
CA THR A 59 14.03 14.46 -24.14
C THR A 59 14.40 15.30 -22.92
N GLY A 60 14.76 14.67 -21.80
CA GLY A 60 14.89 15.33 -20.51
C GLY A 60 13.56 15.76 -19.90
N ALA A 61 12.42 15.33 -20.46
CA ALA A 61 11.11 15.78 -20.01
C ALA A 61 10.73 15.15 -18.66
N ASN A 62 10.19 15.95 -17.75
CA ASN A 62 9.39 15.40 -16.67
C ASN A 62 7.97 15.09 -17.20
N VAL A 63 7.26 14.19 -16.54
CA VAL A 63 5.86 13.91 -16.87
C VAL A 63 5.03 13.91 -15.61
N ILE A 64 3.98 14.72 -15.63
CA ILE A 64 2.98 14.79 -14.56
C ILE A 64 1.65 14.29 -15.10
N VAL A 65 1.02 13.38 -14.35
CA VAL A 65 -0.28 12.78 -14.68
C VAL A 65 -1.24 13.13 -13.55
N THR A 66 -2.25 13.95 -13.82
CA THR A 66 -3.26 14.35 -12.82
C THR A 66 -4.67 14.36 -13.41
N ASN A 67 -5.68 14.35 -12.55
CA ASN A 67 -7.08 14.51 -12.96
C ASN A 67 -7.66 15.86 -12.51
N GLU A 68 -6.94 16.58 -11.65
CA GLU A 68 -7.39 17.78 -10.96
C GLU A 68 -6.80 19.07 -11.54
N GLY A 69 -5.73 18.97 -12.35
CA GLY A 69 -5.03 20.11 -12.96
C GLY A 69 -4.16 20.91 -12.01
N ASN A 70 -4.07 20.52 -10.73
CA ASN A 70 -3.22 21.17 -9.74
C ASN A 70 -1.72 21.04 -10.06
N GLY A 71 -1.32 19.96 -10.75
CA GLY A 71 0.05 19.78 -11.24
C GLY A 71 0.47 20.90 -12.18
N ASP A 72 -0.43 21.29 -13.10
CA ASP A 72 -0.19 22.35 -14.06
C ASP A 72 -0.12 23.72 -13.39
N LEU A 73 -1.06 24.01 -12.48
CA LEU A 73 -1.05 25.24 -11.69
C LEU A 73 0.23 25.39 -10.86
N THR A 74 0.74 24.28 -10.30
CA THR A 74 1.99 24.28 -9.52
C THR A 74 3.22 24.43 -10.41
N SER A 75 3.13 24.05 -11.69
CA SER A 75 4.30 23.99 -12.59
C SER A 75 4.43 25.24 -13.47
N CYS A 76 3.32 25.84 -13.90
CA CYS A 76 3.32 26.93 -14.87
C CYS A 76 3.23 28.33 -14.26
N LEU A 77 2.55 28.49 -13.12
CA LEU A 77 2.31 29.81 -12.52
C LEU A 77 3.52 30.35 -11.73
N PRO A 78 4.21 29.54 -10.90
CA PRO A 78 5.36 30.02 -10.16
C PRO A 78 6.56 30.30 -11.06
N ARG A 79 7.39 31.27 -10.67
CA ARG A 79 8.62 31.62 -11.41
C ARG A 79 9.67 30.51 -11.37
N VAL A 80 9.68 29.70 -10.31
CA VAL A 80 10.63 28.59 -10.14
C VAL A 80 9.88 27.26 -10.04
N GLN A 81 10.30 26.27 -10.80
CA GLN A 81 9.81 24.89 -10.70
C GLN A 81 10.90 23.97 -10.17
N ILE A 82 10.59 23.22 -9.11
CA ILE A 82 11.46 22.19 -8.54
C ILE A 82 10.76 20.84 -8.62
N ILE A 83 11.37 19.90 -9.32
CA ILE A 83 10.87 18.53 -9.46
C ILE A 83 11.67 17.61 -8.56
N THR A 84 10.96 16.86 -7.72
CA THR A 84 11.55 15.84 -6.84
C THR A 84 11.09 14.46 -7.27
N ALA A 85 12.01 13.64 -7.77
CA ALA A 85 11.67 12.34 -8.32
C ALA A 85 12.71 11.31 -7.94
N GLY A 86 12.26 10.08 -7.66
CA GLY A 86 13.20 9.00 -7.44
C GLY A 86 13.85 8.55 -8.75
N ILE A 87 15.08 8.02 -8.68
CA ILE A 87 15.83 7.57 -9.86
C ILE A 87 15.11 6.46 -10.65
N GLU A 88 14.18 5.74 -10.03
CA GLU A 88 13.34 4.71 -10.66
C GLU A 88 12.27 5.26 -11.60
N LYS A 89 12.08 6.59 -11.60
CA LYS A 89 11.11 7.26 -12.48
C LYS A 89 11.65 7.47 -13.90
N VAL A 90 12.95 7.30 -14.11
CA VAL A 90 13.59 7.49 -15.41
C VAL A 90 13.23 6.35 -16.36
N ILE A 91 12.75 6.71 -17.55
CA ILE A 91 12.43 5.81 -18.65
C ILE A 91 13.19 6.24 -19.91
N PRO A 92 13.47 5.34 -20.86
CA PRO A 92 14.27 5.67 -22.03
C PRO A 92 13.62 6.70 -22.97
N SER A 93 12.41 6.42 -23.47
CA SER A 93 11.80 7.17 -24.57
C SER A 93 10.32 7.55 -24.35
N LEU A 94 9.81 8.42 -25.23
CA LEU A 94 8.39 8.76 -25.35
C LEU A 94 7.55 7.56 -25.80
N ASP A 95 8.13 6.62 -26.55
CA ASP A 95 7.45 5.38 -26.91
C ASP A 95 7.17 4.53 -25.66
N ASP A 96 8.17 4.37 -24.77
CA ASP A 96 7.98 3.72 -23.47
C ASP A 96 6.93 4.45 -22.63
N LEU A 97 6.97 5.79 -22.64
CA LEU A 97 5.99 6.62 -21.94
C LEU A 97 4.56 6.32 -22.45
N SER A 98 4.35 6.23 -23.75
CA SER A 98 3.04 5.98 -24.35
C SER A 98 2.41 4.68 -23.85
N VAL A 99 3.22 3.63 -23.72
CA VAL A 99 2.80 2.33 -23.19
C VAL A 99 2.46 2.43 -21.71
N LEU A 100 3.32 3.09 -20.93
CA LEU A 100 3.14 3.24 -19.48
C LEU A 100 1.92 4.09 -19.13
N LEU A 101 1.64 5.17 -19.88
CA LEU A 101 0.45 6.01 -19.70
C LEU A 101 -0.85 5.23 -19.95
N ARG A 102 -0.91 4.46 -21.05
CA ARG A 102 -2.07 3.59 -21.37
C ARG A 102 -2.37 2.61 -20.25
N VAL A 103 -1.34 2.02 -19.69
CA VAL A 103 -1.48 1.04 -18.62
C VAL A 103 -1.79 1.70 -17.28
N LEU A 104 -1.21 2.87 -17.01
CA LEU A 104 -1.45 3.67 -15.81
C LEU A 104 -2.94 4.05 -15.67
N GLY A 105 -3.52 4.71 -16.68
CA GLY A 105 -4.92 5.17 -16.63
C GLY A 105 -5.89 4.02 -16.42
N ARG A 106 -5.74 2.94 -17.19
CA ARG A 106 -6.60 1.75 -17.11
C ARG A 106 -6.50 1.02 -15.77
N SER A 107 -5.30 0.96 -15.21
CA SER A 107 -5.08 0.24 -13.94
C SER A 107 -5.44 1.06 -12.71
N ALA A 108 -5.38 2.39 -12.80
CA ALA A 108 -5.63 3.29 -11.68
C ALA A 108 -7.12 3.61 -11.53
N THR A 109 -7.72 4.17 -12.58
CA THR A 109 -9.08 4.71 -12.57
C THR A 109 -10.01 4.00 -13.56
N GLY A 110 -9.48 3.09 -14.38
CA GLY A 110 -10.25 2.45 -15.45
C GLY A 110 -10.47 3.37 -16.67
N GLN A 111 -9.82 4.54 -16.70
CA GLN A 111 -9.90 5.49 -17.81
C GLN A 111 -8.95 5.09 -18.93
N GLU A 112 -9.26 5.52 -20.16
CA GLU A 112 -8.34 5.33 -21.29
C GLU A 112 -7.05 6.15 -21.12
N MET A 113 -7.18 7.37 -20.59
CA MET A 113 -6.10 8.31 -20.27
C MET A 113 -6.54 9.22 -19.11
N SER A 114 -5.59 9.84 -18.39
CA SER A 114 -5.92 10.85 -17.38
C SER A 114 -6.46 12.12 -18.03
N ALA A 115 -7.12 12.98 -17.23
CA ALA A 115 -7.59 14.27 -17.73
C ALA A 115 -6.44 15.20 -18.15
N TYR A 116 -5.33 15.17 -17.41
CA TYR A 116 -4.12 15.95 -17.70
C TYR A 116 -2.90 15.03 -17.72
N THR A 117 -2.14 15.10 -18.81
CA THR A 117 -0.81 14.51 -18.95
C THR A 117 0.09 15.57 -19.55
N THR A 118 0.93 16.16 -18.72
CA THR A 118 1.76 17.31 -19.10
C THR A 118 3.22 16.93 -19.08
N LEU A 119 3.95 17.32 -20.12
CA LEU A 119 5.37 17.09 -20.28
C LEU A 119 6.08 18.44 -20.20
N TYR A 120 6.95 18.64 -19.20
CA TYR A 120 7.78 19.85 -19.10
C TYR A 120 9.21 19.52 -19.48
N SER A 121 9.78 20.34 -20.36
CA SER A 121 11.11 20.13 -20.95
C SER A 121 11.98 21.37 -20.75
N GLY A 122 12.15 21.78 -19.48
CA GLY A 122 12.98 22.91 -19.09
C GLY A 122 12.19 24.19 -18.77
N PRO A 123 12.90 25.31 -18.56
CA PRO A 123 12.28 26.61 -18.29
C PRO A 123 11.60 27.17 -19.54
N ARG A 124 10.73 28.16 -19.36
CA ARG A 124 10.10 28.90 -20.45
C ARG A 124 11.15 29.54 -21.36
N ARG A 125 10.90 29.49 -22.67
CA ARG A 125 11.71 30.14 -23.70
C ARG A 125 11.11 31.51 -24.01
N GLU A 126 11.85 32.33 -24.75
CA GLU A 126 11.39 33.68 -25.13
C GLU A 126 10.07 33.68 -25.92
N ALA A 127 9.83 32.63 -26.72
CA ALA A 127 8.61 32.46 -27.49
C ALA A 127 7.46 31.81 -26.70
N ASP A 128 7.72 31.29 -25.50
CA ASP A 128 6.70 30.64 -24.68
C ASP A 128 5.91 31.69 -23.90
N GLU A 129 4.59 31.66 -23.99
CA GLU A 129 3.70 32.60 -23.28
C GLU A 129 3.67 32.35 -21.76
N GLU A 130 3.93 31.11 -21.35
CA GLU A 130 3.83 30.66 -19.96
C GLU A 130 4.94 29.67 -19.58
N GLY A 131 5.14 29.48 -18.28
CA GLY A 131 6.09 28.51 -17.72
C GLY A 131 7.10 29.14 -16.76
N PRO A 132 7.88 28.30 -16.06
CA PRO A 132 8.81 28.77 -15.04
C PRO A 132 10.05 29.40 -15.66
N GLU A 133 10.61 30.43 -15.04
CA GLU A 133 11.90 31.04 -15.39
C GLU A 133 13.07 30.12 -15.03
N GLU A 134 12.91 29.35 -13.95
CA GLU A 134 13.90 28.39 -13.47
C GLU A 134 13.32 26.99 -13.36
N TYR A 135 14.08 25.98 -13.80
CA TYR A 135 13.66 24.58 -13.81
C TYR A 135 14.74 23.69 -13.18
N HIS A 136 14.43 23.11 -12.03
CA HIS A 136 15.36 22.31 -11.22
C HIS A 136 14.86 20.88 -11.07
N VAL A 137 15.72 19.89 -11.32
CA VAL A 137 15.39 18.46 -11.15
C VAL A 137 16.27 17.85 -10.07
N VAL A 138 15.64 17.35 -9.01
CA VAL A 138 16.29 16.67 -7.88
C VAL A 138 16.01 15.17 -7.98
N LEU A 139 17.02 14.41 -8.37
CA LEU A 139 16.98 12.96 -8.42
C LEU A 139 17.31 12.35 -7.06
N VAL A 140 16.36 11.59 -6.51
CA VAL A 140 16.44 11.02 -5.16
C VAL A 140 16.72 9.53 -5.25
N ASP A 141 17.92 9.11 -4.85
CA ASP A 141 18.23 7.69 -4.68
C ASP A 141 17.47 7.13 -3.45
N ASN A 142 17.85 7.55 -2.24
CA ASN A 142 17.23 7.12 -0.97
C ASN A 142 17.13 5.58 -0.86
N GLY A 143 18.21 4.87 -1.24
CA GLY A 143 18.32 3.40 -1.14
C GLY A 143 17.90 2.64 -2.40
N ARG A 144 17.44 3.31 -3.44
CA ARG A 144 17.01 2.71 -4.70
C ARG A 144 18.15 2.08 -5.49
N SER A 145 19.36 2.64 -5.46
CA SER A 145 20.51 2.00 -6.12
C SER A 145 20.85 0.65 -5.49
N ALA A 146 20.73 0.53 -4.15
CA ALA A 146 20.88 -0.75 -3.47
C ALA A 146 19.75 -1.72 -3.83
N MET A 147 18.50 -1.24 -3.94
CA MET A 147 17.39 -2.06 -4.42
C MET A 147 17.61 -2.55 -5.85
N LEU A 148 18.16 -1.71 -6.73
CA LEU A 148 18.44 -2.04 -8.13
C LEU A 148 19.48 -3.16 -8.25
N ALA A 149 20.45 -3.20 -7.34
CA ALA A 149 21.49 -4.21 -7.26
C ALA A 149 21.06 -5.50 -6.52
N GLY A 150 19.96 -5.47 -5.77
CA GLY A 150 19.51 -6.58 -4.92
C GLY A 150 18.22 -7.26 -5.38
N ASP A 151 17.71 -8.13 -4.51
CA ASP A 151 16.51 -8.95 -4.76
C ASP A 151 15.23 -8.11 -4.94
N TYR A 152 15.23 -6.88 -4.43
CA TYR A 152 14.08 -5.96 -4.48
C TYR A 152 14.00 -5.11 -5.75
N ARG A 153 14.87 -5.34 -6.74
CA ARG A 153 14.92 -4.59 -8.01
C ARG A 153 13.56 -4.43 -8.68
N SER A 154 12.76 -5.50 -8.66
CA SER A 154 11.42 -5.52 -9.24
C SER A 154 10.49 -4.43 -8.69
N MET A 155 10.67 -4.01 -7.44
CA MET A 155 9.90 -2.95 -6.81
C MET A 155 10.08 -1.59 -7.51
N LEU A 156 11.23 -1.36 -8.14
CA LEU A 156 11.55 -0.13 -8.87
C LEU A 156 10.73 0.03 -10.15
N ARG A 157 10.06 -1.02 -10.64
CA ARG A 157 9.14 -0.93 -11.79
C ARG A 157 7.84 -0.18 -11.48
N CYS A 158 7.58 0.18 -10.23
CA CYS A 158 6.28 0.67 -9.81
C CYS A 158 5.92 2.02 -10.47
N ILE A 159 4.83 2.01 -11.24
CA ILE A 159 4.24 3.22 -11.85
C ILE A 159 3.22 3.93 -10.95
N ARG A 160 3.11 3.50 -9.69
CA ARG A 160 2.18 4.07 -8.69
C ARG A 160 0.70 4.11 -9.13
N CYS A 161 0.25 3.13 -9.92
CA CYS A 161 -1.14 3.07 -10.40
C CYS A 161 -2.19 2.72 -9.32
N GLY A 162 -1.79 2.24 -8.14
CA GLY A 162 -2.74 1.91 -7.08
C GLY A 162 -3.55 0.62 -7.27
N ALA A 163 -3.42 -0.11 -8.38
CA ALA A 163 -4.12 -1.39 -8.59
C ALA A 163 -3.93 -2.38 -7.41
N CYS A 164 -2.71 -2.46 -6.87
CA CYS A 164 -2.44 -3.32 -5.71
C CYS A 164 -3.20 -2.90 -4.43
N LEU A 165 -3.51 -1.61 -4.25
CA LEU A 165 -4.29 -1.10 -3.11
C LEU A 165 -5.74 -1.57 -3.23
N ASN A 166 -6.33 -1.41 -4.41
CA ASN A 166 -7.74 -1.73 -4.67
C ASN A 166 -8.07 -3.21 -4.45
N HIS A 167 -7.08 -4.10 -4.65
CA HIS A 167 -7.25 -5.55 -4.47
C HIS A 167 -6.71 -6.07 -3.12
N CYS A 168 -6.24 -5.19 -2.23
CA CYS A 168 -5.70 -5.60 -0.93
C CYS A 168 -6.81 -5.64 0.13
N PRO A 169 -7.19 -6.82 0.66
CA PRO A 169 -8.26 -6.92 1.65
C PRO A 169 -7.90 -6.19 2.96
N VAL A 170 -6.62 -6.12 3.30
CA VAL A 170 -6.14 -5.38 4.49
C VAL A 170 -6.38 -3.89 4.30
N TYR A 171 -5.93 -3.33 3.17
CA TYR A 171 -6.12 -1.90 2.88
C TYR A 171 -7.61 -1.54 2.81
N SER A 172 -8.44 -2.37 2.18
CA SER A 172 -9.90 -2.14 2.13
C SER A 172 -10.55 -2.14 3.51
N ALA A 173 -10.02 -2.92 4.47
CA ALA A 173 -10.57 -3.00 5.82
C ALA A 173 -10.09 -1.87 6.75
N VAL A 174 -8.81 -1.50 6.69
CA VAL A 174 -8.22 -0.56 7.68
C VAL A 174 -7.87 0.82 7.11
N GLY A 175 -7.90 0.99 5.79
CA GLY A 175 -7.50 2.23 5.11
C GLY A 175 -5.98 2.48 5.13
N GLY A 176 -5.57 3.69 4.76
CA GLY A 176 -4.15 4.02 4.56
C GLY A 176 -3.36 4.43 5.80
N HIS A 177 -3.97 5.12 6.76
CA HIS A 177 -3.24 5.67 7.93
C HIS A 177 -2.53 4.62 8.80
N PRO A 178 -3.11 3.43 9.06
CA PRO A 178 -2.45 2.42 9.88
C PRO A 178 -1.13 1.90 9.31
N TYR A 179 -0.82 2.17 8.04
CA TYR A 179 0.48 1.81 7.43
C TYR A 179 1.63 2.71 7.92
N GLY A 180 1.36 3.82 8.60
CA GLY A 180 2.38 4.62 9.30
C GLY A 180 3.40 5.33 8.42
N TRP A 181 3.20 5.38 7.11
CA TRP A 181 4.10 6.04 6.16
C TRP A 181 3.36 6.63 4.96
N VAL A 182 4.05 7.43 4.14
CA VAL A 182 3.46 8.11 2.98
C VAL A 182 2.96 7.17 1.89
N TYR A 183 3.47 5.94 1.83
CA TYR A 183 3.04 4.91 0.89
C TYR A 183 2.29 3.80 1.63
N PRO A 184 0.97 3.64 1.41
CA PRO A 184 0.20 2.57 2.02
C PRO A 184 0.13 1.32 1.14
N GLY A 185 -0.54 0.28 1.66
CA GLY A 185 -0.88 -0.94 0.93
C GLY A 185 0.29 -1.86 0.62
N PRO A 186 0.08 -2.85 -0.28
CA PRO A 186 1.09 -3.86 -0.57
C PRO A 186 2.42 -3.27 -1.08
N MET A 187 2.35 -2.24 -1.94
CA MET A 187 3.54 -1.54 -2.42
C MET A 187 4.28 -0.83 -1.28
N GLY A 188 3.56 -0.08 -0.44
CA GLY A 188 4.12 0.59 0.73
C GLY A 188 4.74 -0.38 1.73
N SER A 189 4.08 -1.51 1.98
CA SER A 189 4.59 -2.57 2.85
C SER A 189 5.88 -3.23 2.34
N VAL A 190 6.21 -3.11 1.06
CA VAL A 190 7.53 -3.51 0.52
C VAL A 190 8.52 -2.36 0.61
N LEU A 191 8.14 -1.16 0.19
CA LEU A 191 9.06 -0.03 0.06
C LEU A 191 9.48 0.57 1.41
N THR A 192 8.55 0.72 2.35
CA THR A 192 8.82 1.35 3.64
C THR A 192 9.91 0.63 4.45
N PRO A 193 9.90 -0.71 4.61
CA PRO A 193 11.00 -1.40 5.31
C PRO A 193 12.39 -1.20 4.68
N LEU A 194 12.45 -1.06 3.35
CA LEU A 194 13.71 -0.85 2.63
C LEU A 194 14.28 0.56 2.85
N VAL A 195 13.40 1.54 3.04
CA VAL A 195 13.78 2.95 3.23
C VAL A 195 13.95 3.31 4.71
N LYS A 196 13.08 2.80 5.58
CA LYS A 196 12.99 3.19 6.99
C LYS A 196 13.56 2.16 7.97
N GLY A 197 13.92 0.99 7.47
CA GLY A 197 14.41 -0.11 8.30
C GLY A 197 13.28 -1.02 8.79
N PHE A 198 13.63 -2.29 8.98
CA PHE A 198 12.70 -3.36 9.37
C PHE A 198 12.21 -3.31 10.81
N ASP A 199 12.94 -2.61 11.67
CA ASP A 199 12.65 -2.38 13.08
C ASP A 199 11.45 -1.45 13.27
N THR A 200 11.43 -0.34 12.53
CA THR A 200 10.34 0.65 12.61
C THR A 200 9.09 0.25 11.83
N SER A 201 9.23 -0.72 10.91
CA SER A 201 8.16 -1.16 10.01
C SER A 201 7.87 -2.66 10.16
N PHE A 202 8.05 -3.22 11.36
CA PHE A 202 7.95 -4.66 11.59
C PHE A 202 6.59 -5.23 11.15
N ASP A 203 5.50 -4.54 11.45
CA ASP A 203 4.15 -5.02 11.21
C ASP A 203 3.74 -5.02 9.73
N LEU A 204 4.35 -4.18 8.89
CA LEU A 204 3.90 -3.98 7.51
C LEU A 204 3.93 -5.25 6.64
N PRO A 205 5.03 -6.01 6.55
CA PRO A 205 5.02 -7.28 5.84
C PRO A 205 4.20 -8.35 6.57
N ASN A 206 4.04 -8.25 7.90
CA ASN A 206 3.33 -9.25 8.72
C ASN A 206 1.81 -9.11 8.68
N ALA A 207 1.29 -7.90 8.43
CA ALA A 207 -0.13 -7.65 8.24
C ALA A 207 -0.69 -8.25 6.94
N CYS A 208 0.16 -8.50 5.94
CA CYS A 208 -0.26 -9.05 4.65
C CYS A 208 -0.85 -10.47 4.80
N THR A 209 -1.97 -10.76 4.15
CA THR A 209 -2.53 -12.12 4.11
C THR A 209 -1.84 -13.05 3.12
N LEU A 210 -0.90 -12.52 2.32
CA LEU A 210 -0.20 -13.23 1.23
C LEU A 210 -1.16 -13.90 0.22
N ASN A 211 -2.32 -13.31 -0.03
CA ASN A 211 -3.32 -13.85 -0.95
C ASN A 211 -2.92 -13.85 -2.44
N GLY A 212 -1.81 -13.21 -2.81
CA GLY A 212 -1.31 -13.18 -4.19
C GLY A 212 -1.98 -12.18 -5.14
N ARG A 213 -3.13 -11.59 -4.79
CA ARG A 213 -3.93 -10.77 -5.73
C ARG A 213 -3.20 -9.52 -6.21
N CYS A 214 -2.47 -8.85 -5.33
CA CYS A 214 -1.69 -7.67 -5.69
C CYS A 214 -0.61 -7.95 -6.75
N SER A 215 -0.03 -9.15 -6.74
CA SER A 215 0.96 -9.59 -7.73
C SER A 215 0.27 -9.93 -9.06
N ALA A 216 -0.87 -10.61 -9.00
CA ALA A 216 -1.64 -11.03 -10.19
C ALA A 216 -2.18 -9.86 -11.02
N VAL A 217 -2.60 -8.78 -10.35
CA VAL A 217 -3.18 -7.59 -10.99
C VAL A 217 -2.14 -6.52 -11.33
N CYS A 218 -0.87 -6.69 -10.95
CA CYS A 218 0.14 -5.68 -11.15
C CYS A 218 0.46 -5.53 -12.64
N PRO A 219 0.19 -4.38 -13.28
CA PRO A 219 0.42 -4.21 -14.71
C PRO A 219 1.89 -4.32 -15.12
N VAL A 220 2.78 -3.97 -14.20
CA VAL A 220 4.25 -3.97 -14.37
C VAL A 220 4.90 -5.18 -13.71
N ARG A 221 4.10 -6.23 -13.46
CA ARG A 221 4.54 -7.57 -13.03
C ARG A 221 5.47 -7.56 -11.81
N ILE A 222 5.14 -6.78 -10.79
CA ILE A 222 5.89 -6.78 -9.53
C ILE A 222 5.37 -7.94 -8.67
N PRO A 223 6.23 -8.88 -8.24
CA PRO A 223 5.82 -10.01 -7.40
C PRO A 223 5.70 -9.57 -5.93
N LEU A 224 4.78 -8.64 -5.65
CA LEU A 224 4.63 -7.99 -4.35
C LEU A 224 4.50 -8.98 -3.20
N SER A 225 3.75 -10.07 -3.40
CA SER A 225 3.58 -11.10 -2.37
C SER A 225 4.88 -11.84 -2.03
N ASP A 226 5.73 -12.10 -3.03
CA ASP A 226 7.03 -12.74 -2.80
C ASP A 226 8.01 -11.81 -2.11
N LEU A 227 8.04 -10.53 -2.50
CA LEU A 227 8.85 -9.51 -1.83
C LEU A 227 8.45 -9.33 -0.37
N LEU A 228 7.15 -9.33 -0.06
CA LEU A 228 6.66 -9.29 1.32
C LEU A 228 7.02 -10.56 2.10
N ARG A 229 7.00 -11.73 1.46
CA ARG A 229 7.48 -12.97 2.08
C ARG A 229 8.97 -12.89 2.39
N GLN A 230 9.77 -12.33 1.47
CA GLN A 230 11.19 -12.12 1.68
C GLN A 230 11.46 -11.20 2.88
N HIS A 231 10.71 -10.11 3.01
CA HIS A 231 10.77 -9.24 4.19
C HIS A 231 10.57 -10.00 5.50
N ARG A 232 9.61 -10.93 5.57
CA ARG A 232 9.42 -11.76 6.78
C ARG A 232 10.62 -12.66 7.07
N VAL A 233 11.25 -13.22 6.03
CA VAL A 233 12.47 -14.02 6.16
C VAL A 233 13.62 -13.17 6.68
N GLU A 234 13.79 -11.96 6.17
CA GLU A 234 14.81 -11.02 6.63
C GLU A 234 14.61 -10.58 8.07
N GLN A 235 13.37 -10.25 8.46
CA GLN A 235 13.02 -9.96 9.85
C GLN A 235 13.34 -11.12 10.79
N TYR A 236 13.06 -12.36 10.35
CA TYR A 236 13.40 -13.56 11.12
C TYR A 236 14.93 -13.74 11.26
N ARG A 237 15.69 -13.56 10.17
CA ARG A 237 17.16 -13.62 10.18
C ARG A 237 17.79 -12.55 11.06
N LYS A 238 17.25 -11.32 11.03
CA LYS A 238 17.64 -10.19 11.89
C LYS A 238 17.18 -10.33 13.35
N ARG A 239 16.48 -11.42 13.69
CA ARG A 239 16.00 -11.72 15.06
C ARG A 239 15.04 -10.64 15.61
N LEU A 240 14.25 -10.01 14.75
CA LEU A 240 13.29 -8.97 15.15
C LEU A 240 12.02 -9.53 15.81
N TYR A 241 11.73 -10.82 15.60
CA TYR A 241 10.63 -11.50 16.27
C TYR A 241 10.94 -11.77 17.74
N PRO A 242 9.95 -11.66 18.65
CA PRO A 242 10.10 -12.02 20.05
C PRO A 242 10.65 -13.44 20.24
N LEU A 243 11.55 -13.63 21.21
CA LEU A 243 12.20 -14.92 21.46
C LEU A 243 11.18 -16.04 21.70
N ALA A 244 10.15 -15.77 22.51
CA ALA A 244 9.06 -16.71 22.77
C ALA A 244 8.38 -17.19 21.48
N GLY A 245 8.10 -16.27 20.55
CA GLY A 245 7.52 -16.60 19.25
C GLY A 245 8.43 -17.48 18.39
N ARG A 246 9.74 -17.21 18.40
CA ARG A 246 10.73 -18.02 17.66
C ARG A 246 10.87 -19.42 18.22
N VAL A 247 10.89 -19.57 19.55
CA VAL A 247 10.94 -20.86 20.23
C VAL A 247 9.65 -21.65 19.96
N ALA A 248 8.48 -21.02 20.10
CA ALA A 248 7.19 -21.64 19.82
C ALA A 248 7.11 -22.13 18.36
N LEU A 249 7.51 -21.30 17.39
CA LEU A 249 7.52 -21.68 15.98
C LEU A 249 8.52 -22.82 15.69
N SER A 250 9.68 -22.83 16.34
CA SER A 250 10.70 -23.88 16.18
C SER A 250 10.22 -25.21 16.75
N ALA A 251 9.63 -25.19 17.95
CA ALA A 251 9.03 -26.36 18.58
C ALA A 251 7.87 -26.92 17.75
N TRP A 252 7.00 -26.03 17.25
CA TRP A 252 5.91 -26.41 16.34
C TRP A 252 6.43 -27.01 15.04
N SER A 253 7.45 -26.42 14.42
CA SER A 253 8.05 -26.93 13.19
C SER A 253 8.66 -28.33 13.39
N TRP A 254 9.37 -28.53 14.50
CA TRP A 254 9.93 -29.83 14.88
C TRP A 254 8.83 -30.89 15.07
N LEU A 255 7.72 -30.52 15.72
CA LEU A 255 6.58 -31.41 15.94
C LEU A 255 5.85 -31.73 14.63
N ALA A 256 5.54 -30.70 13.82
CA ALA A 256 4.80 -30.82 12.57
C ALA A 256 5.54 -31.65 11.50
N ARG A 257 6.88 -31.67 11.53
CA ARG A 257 7.71 -32.53 10.67
C ARG A 257 7.66 -34.02 11.05
N ARG A 258 6.98 -34.39 12.15
CA ARG A 258 6.87 -35.76 12.66
C ARG A 258 5.38 -36.16 12.69
N PRO A 259 4.80 -36.65 11.57
CA PRO A 259 3.36 -36.82 11.43
C PRO A 259 2.70 -37.66 12.54
N ARG A 260 3.30 -38.80 12.91
CA ARG A 260 2.77 -39.68 13.98
C ARG A 260 2.75 -39.00 15.34
N LEU A 261 3.82 -38.27 15.68
CA LEU A 261 3.92 -37.53 16.93
C LEU A 261 2.93 -36.36 16.95
N TYR A 262 2.85 -35.60 15.86
CA TYR A 262 1.89 -34.51 15.70
C TYR A 262 0.45 -34.98 15.88
N GLN A 263 0.06 -36.10 15.27
CA GLN A 263 -1.28 -36.66 15.40
C GLN A 263 -1.60 -37.06 16.84
N GLY A 264 -0.67 -37.73 17.55
CA GLY A 264 -0.86 -38.10 18.95
C GLY A 264 -0.96 -36.89 19.88
N VAL A 265 -0.06 -35.92 19.71
CA VAL A 265 -0.05 -34.68 20.52
C VAL A 265 -1.31 -33.85 20.28
N MET A 266 -1.80 -33.76 19.04
CA MET A 266 -2.99 -32.96 18.71
C MET A 266 -4.32 -33.66 19.05
N ALA A 267 -4.34 -34.99 19.20
CA ALA A 267 -5.53 -35.71 19.62
C ALA A 267 -5.99 -35.34 21.04
N LEU A 268 -5.04 -35.07 21.95
CA LEU A 268 -5.34 -34.74 23.34
C LEU A 268 -6.07 -33.39 23.50
N PRO A 269 -5.59 -32.25 22.94
CA PRO A 269 -6.32 -30.98 22.98
C PRO A 269 -7.70 -31.07 22.32
N VAL A 270 -7.83 -31.78 21.19
CA VAL A 270 -9.13 -31.96 20.51
C VAL A 270 -10.10 -32.73 21.41
N TRP A 271 -9.66 -33.82 22.03
CA TRP A 271 -10.47 -34.59 22.98
C TRP A 271 -10.89 -33.77 24.20
N VAL A 272 -9.96 -33.01 24.79
CA VAL A 272 -10.23 -32.12 25.95
C VAL A 272 -11.25 -31.05 25.56
N MET A 273 -11.04 -30.36 24.42
CA MET A 273 -11.95 -29.33 23.93
C MET A 273 -13.34 -29.90 23.61
N HIS A 274 -13.42 -31.08 22.99
CA HIS A 274 -14.69 -31.76 22.74
C HIS A 274 -15.42 -32.05 24.06
N ARG A 275 -14.73 -32.61 25.06
CA ARG A 275 -15.33 -32.97 26.35
C ARG A 275 -15.84 -31.76 27.12
N LEU A 276 -15.11 -30.64 27.08
CA LEU A 276 -15.48 -29.40 27.75
C LEU A 276 -16.59 -28.63 27.00
N GLY A 277 -16.57 -28.63 25.66
CA GLY A 277 -17.54 -27.93 24.82
C GLY A 277 -18.85 -28.69 24.57
N ARG A 278 -18.91 -30.00 24.83
CA ARG A 278 -20.06 -30.87 24.52
C ARG A 278 -21.40 -30.41 25.12
N ARG A 279 -21.40 -29.73 26.27
CA ARG A 279 -22.63 -29.29 26.96
C ARG A 279 -23.19 -27.96 26.47
N HIS A 280 -22.35 -27.09 25.92
CA HIS A 280 -22.73 -25.71 25.58
C HIS A 280 -22.52 -25.36 24.10
N GLY A 281 -22.15 -26.34 23.25
CA GLY A 281 -21.93 -26.14 21.82
C GLY A 281 -20.65 -25.36 21.46
N GLY A 282 -19.94 -24.82 22.45
CA GLY A 282 -18.71 -24.07 22.25
C GLY A 282 -17.93 -23.83 23.54
N LEU A 283 -16.68 -23.36 23.40
CA LEU A 283 -15.82 -22.92 24.49
C LEU A 283 -15.76 -21.39 24.50
N LYS A 284 -16.19 -20.79 25.62
CA LYS A 284 -16.13 -19.33 25.87
C LYS A 284 -14.74 -18.85 26.27
N TRP A 285 -13.82 -19.77 26.55
CA TRP A 285 -12.49 -19.43 27.02
C TRP A 285 -11.47 -20.47 26.55
N LEU A 286 -10.42 -19.98 25.90
CA LEU A 286 -9.23 -20.73 25.49
C LEU A 286 -8.04 -20.08 26.18
N LEU A 287 -7.44 -20.82 27.10
CA LEU A 287 -6.34 -20.39 27.99
C LEU A 287 -5.15 -19.75 27.24
N ALA A 288 -4.99 -20.05 25.95
CA ALA A 288 -3.87 -19.60 25.13
C ALA A 288 -4.19 -18.47 24.12
N ILE A 289 -5.44 -18.02 23.97
CA ILE A 289 -5.82 -16.96 23.01
C ILE A 289 -6.91 -16.02 23.59
N PRO A 290 -6.66 -15.36 24.74
CA PRO A 290 -7.67 -14.59 25.45
C PRO A 290 -8.29 -13.46 24.61
N GLY A 291 -7.52 -12.87 23.69
CA GLY A 291 -7.99 -11.78 22.82
C GLY A 291 -8.96 -12.21 21.72
N TRP A 292 -8.98 -13.49 21.33
CA TRP A 292 -9.94 -14.00 20.34
C TRP A 292 -11.26 -14.39 21.01
N THR A 293 -11.18 -15.01 22.20
CA THR A 293 -12.34 -15.44 22.98
C THR A 293 -13.12 -14.30 23.65
N SER A 294 -12.61 -13.07 23.62
CA SER A 294 -13.33 -11.89 24.12
C SER A 294 -14.50 -11.45 23.22
N SER A 295 -14.46 -11.84 21.94
CA SER A 295 -15.46 -11.43 20.94
C SER A 295 -16.05 -12.61 20.16
N ARG A 296 -15.51 -13.82 20.32
CA ARG A 296 -15.92 -15.01 19.57
C ARG A 296 -15.89 -16.26 20.45
N ASP A 297 -16.95 -17.07 20.37
CA ASP A 297 -16.97 -18.41 20.96
C ASP A 297 -16.26 -19.40 20.00
N MET A 298 -15.45 -20.31 20.54
CA MET A 298 -14.87 -21.40 19.75
C MET A 298 -15.91 -22.52 19.62
N PRO A 299 -16.31 -22.95 18.40
CA PRO A 299 -17.16 -24.12 18.27
C PRO A 299 -16.45 -25.36 18.83
N ALA A 300 -17.18 -26.19 19.57
CA ALA A 300 -16.63 -27.43 20.11
C ALA A 300 -16.21 -28.35 18.95
N PRO A 301 -14.95 -28.83 18.91
CA PRO A 301 -14.53 -29.72 17.84
C PRO A 301 -15.25 -31.06 17.94
N GLU A 302 -15.32 -31.77 16.81
CA GLU A 302 -15.74 -33.17 16.79
C GLU A 302 -14.77 -34.04 17.60
N SER A 303 -15.23 -35.20 18.08
CA SER A 303 -14.51 -36.04 19.04
C SER A 303 -13.17 -36.60 18.55
N ARG A 304 -12.92 -36.55 17.24
CA ARG A 304 -11.71 -37.04 16.58
C ARG A 304 -11.11 -35.96 15.69
N THR A 305 -9.79 -36.00 15.51
CA THR A 305 -9.07 -35.13 14.58
C THR A 305 -9.49 -35.41 13.13
N PHE A 306 -9.42 -34.40 12.26
CA PHE A 306 -9.72 -34.54 10.83
C PHE A 306 -8.98 -35.73 10.18
N LEU A 307 -7.68 -35.89 10.47
CA LEU A 307 -6.88 -36.97 9.90
C LEU A 307 -7.36 -38.36 10.35
N SER A 308 -7.74 -38.51 11.62
CA SER A 308 -8.30 -39.78 12.12
C SER A 308 -9.64 -40.10 11.48
N GLN A 309 -10.50 -39.10 11.31
CA GLN A 309 -11.78 -39.27 10.62
C GLN A 309 -11.58 -39.64 9.15
N TRP A 310 -10.64 -38.96 8.47
CA TRP A 310 -10.33 -39.22 7.07
C TRP A 310 -9.77 -40.63 6.84
N GLN A 311 -8.91 -41.12 7.74
CA GLN A 311 -8.42 -42.50 7.71
C GLN A 311 -9.56 -43.50 7.90
N THR A 312 -10.43 -43.28 8.90
CA THR A 312 -11.58 -44.16 9.17
C THR A 312 -12.53 -44.24 7.97
N ARG A 313 -12.82 -43.10 7.32
CA ARG A 313 -13.67 -43.06 6.12
C ARG A 313 -13.01 -43.79 4.94
N ARG A 314 -11.70 -43.59 4.73
CA ARG A 314 -10.96 -44.32 3.69
C ARG A 314 -10.95 -45.83 3.89
N GLU A 315 -10.92 -46.30 5.13
CA GLU A 315 -10.99 -47.73 5.47
C GLU A 315 -12.42 -48.29 5.32
N GLN A 316 -13.45 -47.43 5.40
CA GLN A 316 -14.86 -47.81 5.18
C GLN A 316 -15.27 -47.81 3.71
N ASP A 317 -14.60 -46.99 2.89
CA ASP A 317 -14.81 -46.91 1.43
C ASP A 317 -13.99 -47.96 0.64
N GLN A 318 -13.17 -48.77 1.31
CA GLN A 318 -12.38 -49.88 0.77
C GLN A 318 -13.02 -51.23 1.10
#